data_AF-X1EZQ6-F1
#
_entry.id   AF-X1EZQ6-F1
#
_cell.length_a   1.000
_cell.length_b   1.000
_cell.length_c   1.000
_cell.angle_alpha   90.00
_cell.angle_beta   90.00
_cell.angle_gamma   90.00
#
_symmetry.space_group_name_H-M   'P 1'
#
loop_
_entity.id
_entity.type
_entity.pdbx_description
1 polymer ?
#
loop_
_entity_poly.entity_id
_entity_poly.type
_entity_poly.pdbx_seq_one_letter_code
_entity_poly.pdbx_strand_id
1 'polypeptide(L)'
;MKQVSKIKFEMRRVDKKREKKYLKGSIYDPMIDQFLESGHNLVQITVERKKASYVVTQLNKRIEKRGLDIVASWADDIVYLEKKS
;
A
#
# COMPACT_ATOMS: atom_id res chain seq x y z
N MET A 1 -22.80 21.23 16.60
CA MET A 1 -21.56 20.83 17.31
C MET A 1 -21.09 19.49 16.74
N LYS A 2 -19.88 19.38 16.20
CA LYS A 2 -19.34 18.07 15.73
C LYS A 2 -19.00 17.21 16.94
N GLN A 3 -19.58 16.03 17.02
CA GLN A 3 -19.28 15.03 18.03
C GLN A 3 -17.87 14.47 17.74
N VAL A 4 -16.88 14.87 18.54
CA VAL A 4 -15.52 14.30 18.43
C VAL A 4 -15.59 12.90 19.01
N SER A 5 -15.46 11.88 18.16
CA SER A 5 -15.46 10.49 18.60
C SER A 5 -14.31 10.26 19.60
N LYS A 6 -14.64 9.80 20.81
CA LYS A 6 -13.64 9.48 21.83
C LYS A 6 -12.81 8.28 21.38
N ILE A 7 -11.60 8.52 20.91
CA ILE A 7 -10.64 7.46 20.55
C ILE A 7 -10.07 6.87 21.85
N LYS A 8 -10.20 5.55 22.03
CA LYS A 8 -9.53 4.80 23.09
C LYS A 8 -8.14 4.38 22.61
N PHE A 9 -7.08 4.73 23.35
CA PHE A 9 -5.72 4.33 23.03
C PHE A 9 -4.91 4.10 24.33
N GLU A 10 -3.87 3.28 24.25
CA GLU A 10 -2.92 3.03 25.33
C GLU A 10 -1.50 3.23 24.79
N MET A 11 -0.65 3.92 25.56
CA MET A 11 0.76 4.13 25.25
C MET A 11 1.61 3.48 26.33
N ARG A 12 2.58 2.65 25.92
CA ARG A 12 3.53 2.00 26.82
C ARG A 12 4.96 2.37 26.42
N ARG A 13 5.82 2.58 27.42
CA ARG A 13 7.26 2.73 27.21
C ARG A 13 7.83 1.40 26.70
N VAL A 14 8.66 1.46 25.66
CA VAL A 14 9.40 0.31 25.11
C VAL A 14 10.86 0.69 24.93
N ASP A 15 11.77 -0.19 25.34
CA ASP A 15 13.22 0.09 25.28
C ASP A 15 13.84 -0.26 23.91
N LYS A 16 13.20 -1.16 23.15
CA LYS A 16 13.60 -1.50 21.77
C LYS A 16 12.38 -1.66 20.87
N LYS A 17 12.46 -1.12 19.66
CA LYS A 17 11.46 -1.34 18.61
C LYS A 17 11.48 -2.81 18.17
N ARG A 18 10.30 -3.44 18.07
CA ARG A 18 10.19 -4.79 17.49
C ARG A 18 10.73 -4.79 16.07
N GLU A 19 11.61 -5.72 15.76
CA GLU A 19 12.11 -5.93 14.41
C GLU A 19 10.98 -6.44 13.52
N LYS A 20 10.81 -5.80 12.36
CA LYS A 20 9.80 -6.20 11.39
C LYS A 20 10.25 -7.52 10.76
N LYS A 21 9.56 -8.62 11.09
CA LYS A 21 9.69 -9.87 10.33
C LYS A 21 8.89 -9.73 9.04
N TYR A 22 9.56 -9.43 7.94
CA TYR A 22 8.94 -9.52 6.62
C TYR A 22 8.86 -10.99 6.22
N LEU A 23 7.65 -11.55 6.18
CA LEU A 23 7.42 -12.86 5.57
C LEU A 23 7.85 -12.82 4.09
N LYS A 24 8.48 -13.90 3.60
CA LYS A 24 8.87 -14.04 2.19
C LYS A 24 7.59 -14.07 1.34
N GLY A 25 7.52 -13.16 0.35
CA GLY A 25 6.38 -13.01 -0.57
C GLY A 25 5.24 -12.16 -0.01
N SER A 26 5.01 -10.98 -0.57
CA SER A 26 3.81 -10.19 -0.33
C SER A 26 2.69 -10.68 -1.25
N ILE A 27 1.46 -10.74 -0.73
CA ILE A 27 0.26 -10.92 -1.59
C ILE A 27 0.05 -9.77 -2.60
N TYR A 28 0.80 -8.67 -2.45
CA TYR A 28 0.75 -7.51 -3.34
C TYR A 28 1.86 -7.50 -4.39
N ASP A 29 2.88 -8.35 -4.26
CA ASP A 29 3.98 -8.41 -5.23
C ASP A 29 3.46 -8.82 -6.63
N PRO A 30 2.53 -9.80 -6.77
CA PRO A 30 1.96 -10.16 -8.08
C PRO A 30 1.26 -9.01 -8.81
N MET A 31 0.64 -8.06 -8.10
CA MET A 31 -0.02 -6.90 -8.72
C MET A 31 0.99 -5.98 -9.40
N ILE A 32 2.17 -5.82 -8.78
CA ILE A 32 3.26 -5.03 -9.34
C ILE A 32 3.87 -5.75 -10.54
N ASP A 33 4.08 -7.06 -10.42
CA ASP A 33 4.69 -7.87 -11.49
C ASP A 33 3.80 -7.87 -12.75
N GLN A 34 2.50 -8.09 -12.59
CA GLN A 34 1.53 -8.00 -13.70
C GLN A 34 1.50 -6.63 -14.36
N PHE A 35 1.60 -5.54 -13.59
CA PHE A 35 1.66 -4.19 -14.16
C PHE A 35 2.92 -4.00 -15.00
N LEU A 36 4.09 -4.40 -14.48
CA LEU A 36 5.37 -4.28 -15.20
C LEU A 36 5.37 -5.11 -16.49
N GLU A 37 4.85 -6.34 -16.44
CA GLU A 37 4.74 -7.24 -17.60
C GLU A 37 3.74 -6.73 -18.66
N SER A 38 2.68 -6.03 -18.25
CA SER A 38 1.66 -5.52 -19.18
C SER A 38 2.18 -4.47 -20.15
N GLY A 39 3.29 -3.80 -19.83
CA GLY A 39 3.84 -2.70 -20.63
C GLY A 39 3.01 -1.40 -20.58
N HIS A 40 1.81 -1.41 -19.99
CA HIS A 40 0.96 -0.22 -19.86
C HIS A 40 1.62 0.87 -19.01
N ASN A 41 1.25 2.13 -19.26
CA ASN A 41 1.77 3.27 -18.49
C ASN A 41 0.91 3.60 -17.25
N LEU A 42 -0.37 3.20 -17.27
CA LEU A 42 -1.34 3.42 -16.21
C LEU A 42 -2.34 2.26 -16.20
N VAL A 43 -2.63 1.70 -15.03
CA VAL A 43 -3.67 0.68 -14.85
C VAL A 43 -4.53 0.96 -13.62
N GLN A 44 -5.77 0.50 -13.70
CA GLN A 44 -6.74 0.52 -12.61
C GLN A 44 -6.81 -0.86 -11.95
N ILE A 45 -6.86 -0.90 -10.61
CA ILE A 45 -6.93 -2.14 -9.82
C ILE A 45 -8.06 -2.01 -8.78
N THR A 46 -8.99 -2.98 -8.83
CA THR A 46 -10.01 -3.16 -7.78
C THR A 46 -9.63 -4.38 -6.94
N VAL A 47 -9.57 -4.22 -5.62
CA VAL A 47 -9.23 -5.31 -4.69
C VAL A 47 -10.40 -5.58 -3.78
N GLU A 48 -11.04 -6.73 -3.97
CA GLU A 48 -12.18 -7.11 -3.13
C GLU A 48 -11.80 -7.17 -1.65
N ARG A 49 -12.74 -6.72 -0.80
CA ARG A 49 -12.65 -6.79 0.67
C ARG A 49 -11.44 -6.03 1.25
N LYS A 50 -10.83 -5.12 0.50
CA LYS A 50 -9.74 -4.25 0.99
C LYS A 50 -9.98 -2.81 0.60
N LYS A 51 -9.69 -1.89 1.53
CA LYS A 51 -9.70 -0.45 1.26
C LYS A 51 -8.54 -0.09 0.34
N ALA A 52 -8.79 0.69 -0.70
CA ALA A 52 -7.76 1.12 -1.66
C ALA A 52 -6.59 1.84 -0.97
N SER A 53 -6.87 2.70 0.00
CA SER A 53 -5.84 3.41 0.78
C SER A 53 -4.86 2.47 1.50
N TYR A 54 -5.35 1.34 2.00
CA TYR A 54 -4.51 0.32 2.61
C TYR A 54 -3.68 -0.42 1.56
N VAL A 55 -4.29 -0.76 0.42
CA VAL A 55 -3.60 -1.43 -0.70
C VAL A 55 -2.46 -0.54 -1.24
N VAL A 56 -2.72 0.74 -1.51
CA VAL A 56 -1.70 1.72 -1.93
C VAL A 56 -0.55 1.80 -0.93
N THR A 57 -0.86 1.86 0.36
CA THR A 57 0.17 1.86 1.41
C THR A 57 1.06 0.62 1.36
N GLN A 58 0.50 -0.54 1.03
CA GLN A 58 1.27 -1.77 0.90
C GLN A 58 2.07 -1.81 -0.41
N LEU A 59 1.46 -1.39 -1.52
CA LEU A 59 2.14 -1.32 -2.82
C LEU A 59 3.33 -0.36 -2.78
N ASN A 60 3.16 0.85 -2.26
CA ASN A 60 4.26 1.83 -2.15
C ASN A 60 5.43 1.30 -1.31
N LYS A 61 5.18 0.59 -0.21
CA LYS A 61 6.25 -0.07 0.56
C LYS A 61 7.03 -1.11 -0.26
N ARG A 62 6.36 -1.80 -1.20
CA ARG A 62 7.01 -2.80 -2.06
C ARG A 62 7.74 -2.14 -3.21
N ILE A 63 7.16 -1.12 -3.83
CA ILE A 63 7.78 -0.29 -4.87
C ILE A 63 9.08 0.31 -4.34
N GLU A 64 9.04 0.97 -3.17
CA GLU A 64 10.22 1.54 -2.50
C GLU A 64 11.28 0.47 -2.21
N LYS A 65 10.86 -0.66 -1.63
CA LYS A 65 11.79 -1.76 -1.31
C LYS A 65 12.45 -2.36 -2.56
N ARG A 66 11.76 -2.37 -3.69
CA ARG A 66 12.24 -2.89 -4.97
C ARG A 66 12.95 -1.83 -5.82
N GLY A 67 12.94 -0.55 -5.41
CA GLY A 67 13.54 0.54 -6.18
C GLY A 67 12.89 0.75 -7.55
N LEU A 68 11.58 0.53 -7.68
CA LEU A 68 10.87 0.62 -8.95
C LEU A 68 10.45 2.06 -9.26
N ASP A 69 10.49 2.41 -10.54
CA ASP A 69 10.12 3.75 -11.03
C ASP A 69 8.65 3.85 -11.42
N ILE A 70 7.80 3.45 -10.48
CA ILE A 70 6.34 3.47 -10.59
C ILE A 70 5.76 4.07 -9.30
N VAL A 71 4.48 4.43 -9.29
CA VAL A 71 3.81 4.92 -8.08
C VAL A 71 2.40 4.35 -7.98
N ALA A 72 1.98 4.07 -6.73
CA ALA A 72 0.61 3.69 -6.42
C ALA A 72 -0.15 4.89 -5.83
N SER A 73 -1.33 5.15 -6.38
CA SER A 73 -2.27 6.16 -5.91
C SER A 73 -3.69 5.57 -5.80
N TRP A 74 -4.62 6.28 -5.18
CA TRP A 74 -6.02 5.86 -5.11
C TRP A 74 -6.97 7.05 -5.20
N ALA A 75 -8.13 6.82 -5.78
CA ALA A 75 -9.27 7.74 -5.82
C ALA A 75 -10.56 6.92 -5.81
N ASP A 76 -11.60 7.37 -5.09
CA ASP A 76 -12.91 6.70 -5.03
C ASP A 76 -12.88 5.19 -4.74
N ASP A 77 -11.99 4.78 -3.81
CA ASP A 77 -11.73 3.37 -3.44
C ASP A 77 -11.21 2.48 -4.58
N ILE A 78 -10.64 3.11 -5.61
CA ILE A 78 -9.96 2.46 -6.72
C ILE A 78 -8.46 2.73 -6.62
N VAL A 79 -7.64 1.71 -6.87
CA VAL A 79 -6.17 1.81 -6.86
C VAL A 79 -5.67 2.03 -8.28
N TYR A 80 -4.66 2.87 -8.44
CA TYR A 80 -3.96 3.10 -9.70
C TYR A 80 -2.47 2.76 -9.54
N LEU A 81 -1.89 2.14 -10.56
CA LEU A 81 -0.45 2.04 -10.74
C LEU A 81 -0.06 2.77 -12.01
N GLU A 82 0.92 3.66 -11.90
CA GLU A 82 1.43 4.43 -13.02
C GLU A 82 2.96 4.40 -13.05
N LYS A 83 3.55 4.44 -14.26
CA LYS A 83 4.98 4.67 -14.41
C LYS A 83 5.29 6.12 -14.08
N LYS A 84 6.38 6.37 -13.36
CA LYS A 84 6.89 7.73 -13.23
C LYS A 84 7.42 8.15 -14.60
N SER A 85 6.95 9.29 -15.08
CA SER A 85 7.39 9.90 -16.34
C SER A 85 8.73 10.60 -16.16
#